data_AF-A0A243SGF1-F1
#
_entry.id   AF-A0A243SGF1-F1
#
_cell.length_a   1.000
_cell.length_b   1.000
_cell.length_c   1.000
_cell.angle_alpha   90.00
_cell.angle_beta   90.00
_cell.angle_gamma   90.00
#
_symmetry.space_group_name_H-M   'P 1'
#
loop_
_entity.id
_entity.type
_entity.pdbx_description
1 polymer ?
#
loop_
_entity_poly.entity_id
_entity_poly.type
_entity_poly.pdbx_seq_one_letter_code
_entity_poly.pdbx_strand_id
1 'polypeptide(L)'
;MNVQLHQLLGTWRNLNNNKIIDFNLRSNNFGENTTKAMFTIFQRQPENKTLYEWQGAVEILNHENDLPEIIINDIIKTEQKPEYENLKIWSFTPSEMYLELGNGDRICFNKLGTIFS
;
A
#
# COMPACT_ATOMS: atom_id res chain seq x y z
N MET A 1 -0.19 -3.66 17.84
CA MET A 1 -1.33 -2.96 17.19
C MET A 1 -2.14 -4.02 16.45
N ASN A 2 -3.47 -3.92 16.40
CA ASN A 2 -4.28 -4.84 15.60
C ASN A 2 -4.98 -4.03 14.50
N VAL A 3 -4.58 -4.27 13.25
CA VAL A 3 -5.10 -3.57 12.07
C VAL A 3 -6.01 -4.50 11.30
N GLN A 4 -7.18 -4.00 10.94
CA GLN A 4 -8.14 -4.69 10.09
C GLN A 4 -8.06 -4.12 8.68
N LEU A 5 -8.02 -5.01 7.68
CA LEU A 5 -7.84 -4.64 6.27
C LEU A 5 -8.86 -3.60 5.78
N HIS A 6 -10.12 -3.68 6.24
CA HIS A 6 -11.16 -2.73 5.84
C HIS A 6 -10.85 -1.27 6.26
N GLN A 7 -10.05 -1.08 7.32
CA GLN A 7 -9.63 0.25 7.78
C GLN A 7 -8.69 0.92 6.76
N LEU A 8 -7.94 0.09 6.02
CA LEU A 8 -6.96 0.53 5.03
C LEU A 8 -7.57 0.77 3.65
N LEU A 9 -8.86 0.48 3.43
CA LEU A 9 -9.48 0.70 2.12
C LEU A 9 -9.42 2.17 1.71
N GLY A 10 -9.12 2.41 0.43
CA GLY A 10 -8.98 3.74 -0.17
C GLY A 10 -7.65 3.93 -0.91
N THR A 11 -7.39 5.19 -1.28
CA THR A 11 -6.14 5.59 -1.91
C THR A 11 -5.27 6.33 -0.91
N TRP A 12 -4.05 5.81 -0.72
CA TRP A 12 -3.01 6.36 0.13
C TRP A 12 -1.92 6.94 -0.74
N ARG A 13 -1.50 8.17 -0.48
CA ARG A 13 -0.49 8.86 -1.30
C ARG A 13 0.64 9.42 -0.46
N ASN A 14 1.86 9.12 -0.88
CA ASN A 14 3.05 9.85 -0.48
C ASN A 14 3.53 10.75 -1.64
N LEU A 15 3.90 11.97 -1.30
CA LEU A 15 4.56 12.91 -2.22
C LEU A 15 6.03 13.01 -1.79
N ASN A 16 6.94 12.56 -2.65
CA ASN A 16 8.37 12.64 -2.41
C ASN A 16 9.05 13.37 -3.57
N ASN A 17 9.19 14.69 -3.44
CA ASN A 17 9.75 15.57 -4.46
C ASN A 17 9.02 15.42 -5.81
N ASN A 18 9.70 14.88 -6.82
CA ASN A 18 9.15 14.63 -8.15
C ASN A 18 8.44 13.27 -8.29
N LYS A 19 8.41 12.46 -7.22
CA LYS A 19 7.76 11.15 -7.19
C LYS A 19 6.44 11.19 -6.43
N ILE A 20 5.48 10.45 -6.94
CA ILE A 20 4.22 10.12 -6.29
C ILE A 20 4.22 8.63 -6.05
N ILE A 21 3.96 8.23 -4.82
CA ILE A 21 3.76 6.83 -4.46
C ILE A 21 2.30 6.69 -4.07
N ASP A 22 1.56 5.92 -4.84
CA ASP A 22 0.16 5.60 -4.57
C ASP A 22 0.04 4.15 -4.13
N PHE A 23 -0.69 3.94 -3.05
CA PHE A 23 -1.09 2.62 -2.59
C PHE A 23 -2.62 2.58 -2.49
N ASN A 24 -3.23 1.87 -3.43
CA ASN A 24 -4.67 1.75 -3.58
C ASN A 24 -5.13 0.40 -3.05
N LEU A 25 -6.08 0.38 -2.11
CA LEU A 25 -6.70 -0.84 -1.60
C LEU A 25 -8.20 -0.79 -1.87
N ARG A 26 -8.74 -1.82 -2.54
CA ARG A 26 -10.14 -1.90 -2.92
C ARG A 26 -10.67 -3.31 -2.65
N SER A 27 -11.81 -3.40 -1.96
CA SER A 27 -12.58 -4.63 -1.87
C SER A 27 -13.33 -4.87 -3.18
N ASN A 28 -13.37 -6.12 -3.66
CA ASN A 28 -14.33 -6.48 -4.70
C ASN A 28 -15.75 -6.41 -4.11
N ASN A 29 -16.65 -5.70 -4.77
CA ASN A 29 -18.09 -5.93 -4.56
C ASN A 29 -18.47 -7.24 -5.28
N PHE A 30 -19.43 -7.98 -4.73
CA PHE A 30 -19.97 -9.26 -5.24
C PHE A 30 -19.27 -10.56 -4.80
N GLY A 31 -19.24 -10.84 -3.49
CA GLY A 31 -19.14 -12.21 -2.96
C GLY A 31 -17.73 -12.78 -2.78
N GLU A 32 -16.69 -12.10 -3.24
CA GLU A 32 -15.30 -12.44 -2.94
C GLU A 32 -14.82 -11.63 -1.72
N ASN A 33 -14.30 -12.31 -0.69
CA ASN A 33 -13.69 -11.68 0.49
C ASN A 33 -12.26 -11.15 0.23
N THR A 34 -11.88 -11.00 -1.04
CA THR A 34 -10.51 -10.66 -1.42
C THR A 34 -10.39 -9.16 -1.67
N THR A 35 -9.52 -8.49 -0.91
CA THR A 35 -9.12 -7.12 -1.21
C THR A 35 -7.99 -7.14 -2.20
N LYS A 36 -8.10 -6.36 -3.27
CA LYS A 36 -7.01 -6.15 -4.23
C LYS A 36 -6.32 -4.84 -3.92
N ALA A 37 -5.02 -4.83 -4.12
CA ALA A 37 -4.23 -3.62 -4.04
C ALA A 37 -3.39 -3.38 -5.28
N MET A 38 -3.07 -2.10 -5.49
CA MET A 38 -2.15 -1.63 -6.51
C MET A 38 -1.24 -0.59 -5.89
N PHE A 39 0.07 -0.81 -6.01
CA PHE A 39 1.11 0.09 -5.55
C PHE A 39 1.88 0.63 -6.75
N THR A 40 1.97 1.94 -6.87
CA THR A 40 2.59 2.59 -8.03
C THR A 40 3.56 3.66 -7.56
N ILE A 41 4.77 3.66 -8.12
CA ILE A 41 5.74 4.76 -8.00
C ILE A 41 5.78 5.46 -9.35
N PHE A 42 5.35 6.71 -9.38
CA PHE A 42 5.27 7.53 -10.57
C PHE A 42 6.18 8.75 -10.45
N GLN A 43 6.95 9.03 -11.49
CA GLN A 43 7.74 10.24 -11.63
C GLN A 43 6.99 11.25 -12.50
N ARG A 44 6.82 12.48 -12.02
CA ARG A 44 6.17 13.58 -12.77
C ARG A 44 7.12 14.38 -13.66
N GLN A 45 8.39 14.47 -13.26
CA GLN A 45 9.39 15.31 -13.93
C GLN A 45 10.74 14.60 -13.99
N PRO A 46 11.53 14.76 -15.08
CA PRO A 46 11.27 15.64 -16.23
C PRO A 46 10.20 15.12 -17.21
N GLU A 47 9.92 13.83 -17.17
CA GLU A 47 8.89 13.17 -17.96
C GLU A 47 8.01 12.30 -17.06
N ASN A 48 6.77 12.12 -17.48
CA ASN A 48 5.80 11.26 -16.83
C ASN A 48 6.18 9.79 -17.05
N LYS A 49 6.60 9.09 -15.98
CA LYS A 49 7.06 7.71 -16.07
C LYS A 49 6.66 6.90 -14.85
N THR A 50 6.03 5.74 -15.06
CA THR A 50 5.92 4.71 -14.02
C THR A 50 7.28 4.10 -13.78
N LEU A 51 7.82 4.31 -12.58
CA LEU A 51 9.11 3.76 -12.15
C LEU A 51 8.97 2.36 -11.57
N TYR A 52 7.80 2.03 -11.05
CA TYR A 52 7.50 0.74 -10.46
C TYR A 52 6.01 0.59 -10.25
N GLU A 53 5.51 -0.61 -10.42
CA GLU A 53 4.14 -0.97 -10.14
C GLU A 53 4.04 -2.45 -9.78
N TRP A 54 3.22 -2.75 -8.77
CA TRP A 54 2.67 -4.07 -8.54
C TRP A 54 1.17 -4.03 -8.25
N GLN A 55 0.51 -5.14 -8.54
CA GLN A 55 -0.87 -5.42 -8.16
C GLN A 55 -0.97 -6.84 -7.58
N GLY A 56 -1.88 -7.05 -6.64
CA GLY A 56 -2.06 -8.35 -6.00
C GLY A 56 -3.26 -8.37 -5.06
N ALA A 57 -3.64 -9.55 -4.59
CA ALA A 57 -4.55 -9.69 -3.47
C ALA A 57 -3.79 -9.39 -2.17
N VAL A 58 -4.42 -8.73 -1.21
CA VAL A 58 -3.77 -8.35 0.05
C VAL A 58 -4.51 -8.84 1.27
N GLU A 59 -3.76 -9.25 2.27
CA GLU A 59 -4.21 -9.66 3.59
C GLU A 59 -3.37 -8.97 4.66
N ILE A 60 -3.94 -8.80 5.87
CA ILE A 60 -3.21 -8.27 7.01
C ILE A 60 -2.97 -9.39 8.01
N LEU A 61 -1.69 -9.70 8.26
CA LEU A 61 -1.27 -10.63 9.29
C LEU A 61 -0.87 -9.84 10.53
N ASN A 62 -1.64 -9.96 11.60
CA ASN A 62 -1.32 -9.34 12.88
C ASN A 62 -0.52 -10.34 13.74
N HIS A 63 0.57 -9.87 14.32
CA HIS A 63 1.44 -10.65 15.19
C HIS A 63 1.34 -10.18 16.65
N GLU A 64 1.51 -11.10 17.59
CA GLU A 64 1.67 -10.72 19.01
C GLU A 64 3.02 -10.03 19.20
N ASN A 65 2.99 -8.80 19.75
CA ASN A 65 4.17 -7.97 20.05
C ASN A 65 5.04 -7.55 18.86
N ASP A 66 4.59 -7.73 17.61
CA ASP A 66 5.27 -7.24 16.40
C ASP A 66 4.31 -6.37 15.55
N LEU A 67 4.85 -5.73 14.51
CA LEU A 67 4.10 -4.92 13.56
C LEU A 67 3.21 -5.80 12.67
N PRO A 68 1.99 -5.35 12.33
CA PRO A 68 1.17 -6.02 11.32
C PRO A 68 1.87 -6.04 9.95
N GLU A 69 1.83 -7.18 9.28
CA GLU A 69 2.38 -7.40 7.95
C GLU A 69 1.28 -7.32 6.88
N ILE A 70 1.59 -6.72 5.73
CA ILE A 70 0.74 -6.79 4.53
C ILE A 70 1.26 -7.94 3.68
N ILE A 71 0.48 -9.02 3.61
CA ILE A 71 0.78 -10.17 2.76
C ILE A 71 0.19 -9.90 1.37
N ILE A 72 1.01 -10.06 0.33
CA ILE A 72 0.61 -9.84 -1.06
C ILE A 72 0.57 -11.21 -1.77
N ASN A 73 -0.64 -11.68 -2.08
CA ASN A 73 -0.89 -12.91 -2.81
C ASN A 73 -1.00 -12.61 -4.32
N ASP A 74 -0.49 -13.53 -5.14
CA ASP A 74 -0.55 -13.47 -6.61
C ASP A 74 0.00 -12.16 -7.21
N ILE A 75 1.17 -11.71 -6.71
CA ILE A 75 1.77 -10.44 -7.12
C ILE A 75 2.13 -10.44 -8.62
N ILE A 76 1.58 -9.47 -9.34
CA ILE A 76 1.97 -9.13 -10.71
C ILE A 76 2.70 -7.79 -10.64
N LYS A 77 3.93 -7.73 -11.18
CA LYS A 77 4.80 -6.57 -11.03
C LYS A 77 5.62 -6.30 -12.29
N THR A 78 5.98 -5.03 -12.45
CA THR A 78 6.77 -4.54 -13.58
C THR A 78 8.24 -4.93 -13.50
N GLU A 79 8.79 -5.03 -12.29
CA GLU A 79 10.16 -5.47 -12.01
C GLU A 79 10.24 -6.04 -10.58
N GLN A 80 11.39 -6.60 -10.20
CA GLN A 80 11.62 -7.11 -8.84
C GLN A 80 12.13 -5.96 -7.95
N LYS A 81 11.36 -5.57 -6.93
CA LYS A 81 11.77 -4.59 -5.91
C LYS A 81 11.26 -5.00 -4.53
N PRO A 82 11.93 -5.96 -3.87
CA PRO A 82 11.49 -6.52 -2.58
C PRO A 82 11.24 -5.46 -1.50
N GLU A 83 11.92 -4.31 -1.57
CA GLU A 83 11.70 -3.20 -0.65
C GLU A 83 10.25 -2.66 -0.66
N TYR A 84 9.57 -2.70 -1.80
CA TYR A 84 8.19 -2.23 -1.94
C TYR A 84 7.15 -3.36 -1.89
N GLU A 85 7.59 -4.59 -1.65
CA GLU A 85 6.76 -5.80 -1.62
C GLU A 85 6.64 -6.34 -0.19
N ASN A 86 7.71 -6.19 0.61
CA ASN A 86 7.70 -6.53 2.03
C ASN A 86 7.28 -5.30 2.83
N LEU A 87 6.01 -5.26 3.27
CA LEU A 87 5.42 -4.07 3.88
C LEU A 87 4.91 -4.38 5.29
N LYS A 88 5.31 -3.57 6.26
CA LYS A 88 4.82 -3.59 7.64
C LYS A 88 4.10 -2.28 7.97
N ILE A 89 3.04 -2.35 8.77
CA ILE A 89 2.29 -1.17 9.21
C ILE A 89 2.91 -0.68 10.52
N TRP A 90 3.75 0.36 10.42
CA TRP A 90 4.42 0.96 11.57
C TRP A 90 3.43 1.72 12.47
N SER A 91 2.59 2.55 11.86
CA SER A 91 1.53 3.27 12.55
C SER A 91 0.39 3.61 11.60
N PHE A 92 -0.81 3.80 12.15
CA PHE A 92 -2.01 4.03 11.36
C PHE A 92 -3.02 4.92 12.10
N THR A 93 -3.58 5.88 11.37
CA THR A 93 -4.75 6.68 11.73
C THR A 93 -5.71 6.70 10.52
N PRO A 94 -6.96 7.16 10.69
CA PRO A 94 -7.88 7.27 9.56
C PRO A 94 -7.39 8.13 8.38
N SER A 95 -6.47 9.07 8.62
CA SER A 95 -5.94 10.00 7.60
C SER A 95 -4.50 9.72 7.19
N GLU A 96 -3.72 9.02 8.01
CA GLU A 96 -2.29 8.80 7.78
C GLU A 96 -1.87 7.36 8.07
N MET A 97 -0.98 6.81 7.26
CA MET A 97 -0.40 5.48 7.45
C MET A 97 1.10 5.52 7.22
N TYR A 98 1.86 5.02 8.18
CA TYR A 98 3.29 4.80 8.01
C TYR A 98 3.52 3.33 7.66
N LEU A 99 4.08 3.10 6.47
CA LEU A 99 4.56 1.79 6.08
C LEU A 99 6.07 1.71 6.30
N GLU A 100 6.52 0.66 6.96
CA GLU A 100 7.90 0.23 6.97
C GLU A 100 8.12 -0.71 5.78
N LEU A 101 9.08 -0.35 4.93
CA LEU A 101 9.47 -1.06 3.72
C LEU A 101 10.44 -2.21 4.03
N GLY A 102 10.66 -3.10 3.06
CA GLY A 102 11.56 -4.25 3.22
C GLY A 102 13.03 -3.89 3.46
N ASN A 103 13.41 -2.64 3.19
CA ASN A 103 14.74 -2.10 3.49
C ASN A 103 14.81 -1.38 4.86
N GLY A 104 13.70 -1.33 5.61
CA GLY A 104 13.59 -0.66 6.91
C GLY A 104 13.21 0.83 6.83
N ASP A 105 13.11 1.42 5.64
CA ASP A 105 12.67 2.80 5.49
C ASP A 105 11.19 2.94 5.85
N ARG A 106 10.82 4.09 6.43
CA ARG A 106 9.43 4.40 6.78
C ARG A 106 8.89 5.51 5.91
N ILE A 107 7.78 5.25 5.24
CA ILE A 107 7.10 6.20 4.36
C ILE A 107 5.74 6.54 4.93
N CYS A 108 5.46 7.83 5.11
CA CYS A 108 4.15 8.34 5.48
C CYS A 108 3.26 8.51 4.24
N PHE A 109 2.07 7.93 4.28
CA PHE A 109 1.04 8.11 3.28
C PHE A 109 -0.15 8.86 3.88
N ASN A 110 -0.72 9.78 3.10
CA ASN A 110 -1.96 10.48 3.43
C ASN A 110 -3.12 9.85 2.65
N LYS A 111 -4.27 9.68 3.31
CA LYS A 111 -5.50 9.18 2.67
C LYS A 111 -6.10 10.29 1.81
N LEU A 112 -6.29 10.04 0.52
CA LEU A 112 -6.87 11.03 -0.42
C LEU A 112 -8.40 11.09 -0.41
N GLY A 113 -9.05 10.14 0.28
CA GLY A 113 -10.50 10.05 0.39
C GLY A 113 -10.98 8.59 0.31
N THR A 114 -12.12 8.32 0.93
CA THR A 114 -12.87 7.08 0.75
C THR A 114 -13.56 7.12 -0.60
N ILE A 115 -13.14 6.29 -1.55
CA ILE A 115 -13.90 6.04 -2.79
C ILE A 115 -15.09 5.16 -2.42
N PHE A 116 -16.05 5.73 -1.70
CA PHE A 116 -17.39 5.19 -1.57
C PHE A 116 -18.34 6.31 -2.02
N SER A 117 -18.69 6.26 -3.31
CA SER A 117 -19.92 6.86 -3.84
C SER A 117 -21.09 5.95 -3.52
#